data_AF-A0A8S2G1P2-F1
#
_entry.id   AF-A0A8S2G1P2-F1
#
_cell.length_a   1.000
_cell.length_b   1.000
_cell.length_c   1.000
_cell.angle_alpha   90.00
_cell.angle_beta   90.00
_cell.angle_gamma   90.00
#
_symmetry.space_group_name_H-M   'P 1'
#
loop_
_entity.id
_entity.type
_entity.pdbx_description
1 polymer ?
#
loop_
_entity_poly.entity_id
_entity_poly.type
_entity_poly.pdbx_seq_one_letter_code
_entity_poly.pdbx_strand_id
1 'polypeptide(L)'
;TVYGAGVYFSSNASYSHDYAKPDITSGERCMFLARVLIGKTTKGDSSMKTRPVGFDTTTDGNHIFVTYHDAQAFAEYLITYK
;
A
#
# COMPACT_ATOMS: atom_id res chain seq x y z
N THR A 1 0.29 -8.16 9.25
CA THR A 1 0.81 -7.80 7.93
C THR A 1 2.18 -8.46 7.74
N VAL A 2 2.61 -8.75 6.50
CA VAL A 2 3.78 -9.62 6.24
C VAL A 2 5.10 -8.86 6.08
N TYR A 3 5.03 -7.64 5.57
CA TYR A 3 6.20 -6.84 5.17
C TYR A 3 6.44 -5.60 6.05
N GLY A 4 5.76 -5.51 7.19
CA GLY A 4 5.85 -4.39 8.14
C GLY A 4 4.50 -3.86 8.61
N ALA A 5 4.48 -3.14 9.72
CA ALA A 5 3.28 -2.47 10.23
C ALA A 5 3.22 -1.03 9.72
N GLY A 6 2.73 -0.86 8.50
CA GLY A 6 2.56 0.44 7.85
C GLY A 6 1.43 0.42 6.82
N VAL A 7 1.39 1.42 5.95
CA VAL A 7 0.35 1.52 4.90
C VAL A 7 0.83 0.82 3.64
N TYR A 8 0.01 -0.11 3.14
CA TYR A 8 0.34 -0.96 2.00
C TYR A 8 -0.17 -0.35 0.71
N PHE A 9 0.72 -0.20 -0.27
CA PHE A 9 0.42 0.16 -1.64
C PHE A 9 0.84 -0.97 -2.57
N SER A 10 0.14 -1.08 -3.70
CA SER A 10 0.55 -2.00 -4.76
C SER A 10 0.65 -1.32 -6.10
N SER A 11 1.63 -1.74 -6.91
CA SER A 11 1.74 -1.36 -8.32
C SER A 11 0.80 -2.18 -9.22
N ASN A 12 0.12 -3.20 -8.69
CA ASN A 12 -0.84 -4.03 -9.41
C ASN A 12 -2.26 -3.85 -8.84
N ALA A 13 -3.16 -3.28 -9.64
CA ALA A 13 -4.56 -3.08 -9.25
C ALA A 13 -5.29 -4.40 -8.92
N SER A 14 -4.94 -5.51 -9.58
CA SER A 14 -5.52 -6.82 -9.26
C SER A 14 -5.17 -7.29 -7.86
N TYR A 15 -3.98 -6.95 -7.34
CA TYR A 15 -3.63 -7.24 -5.95
C TYR A 15 -4.46 -6.37 -5.00
N SER A 16 -4.57 -5.07 -5.28
CA SER A 16 -5.39 -4.15 -4.49
C SER A 16 -6.89 -4.47 -4.51
N HIS A 17 -7.39 -5.10 -5.59
CA HIS A 17 -8.79 -5.52 -5.73
C HIS A 17 -9.26 -6.42 -4.58
N ASP A 18 -8.43 -7.36 -4.17
CA ASP A 18 -8.77 -8.33 -3.12
C ASP A 18 -8.99 -7.65 -1.75
N TYR A 19 -8.45 -6.44 -1.58
CA TYR A 19 -8.62 -5.58 -0.41
C TYR A 19 -9.72 -4.53 -0.57
N ALA A 20 -10.10 -4.19 -1.80
CA ALA A 20 -11.21 -3.29 -2.10
C ALA A 20 -12.55 -4.03 -1.95
N LYS A 21 -13.00 -4.22 -0.69
CA LYS A 21 -14.24 -4.93 -0.39
C LYS A 21 -15.45 -4.20 -1.00
N PRO A 22 -16.39 -4.93 -1.61
CA PRO A 22 -17.58 -4.33 -2.17
C PRO A 22 -18.45 -3.80 -1.03
N ASP A 23 -19.03 -2.63 -1.25
CA ASP A 23 -20.08 -2.10 -0.40
C ASP A 23 -21.30 -3.03 -0.41
N ILE A 24 -21.88 -3.26 0.77
CA ILE A 24 -22.93 -4.27 0.99
C ILE A 24 -24.20 -3.93 0.19
N THR A 25 -24.46 -2.65 -0.07
CA THR A 25 -25.71 -2.20 -0.68
C THR A 25 -25.59 -2.01 -2.18
N SER A 26 -24.56 -1.29 -2.63
CA SER A 26 -24.33 -0.94 -4.03
C SER A 26 -23.55 -1.99 -4.83
N GLY A 27 -22.78 -2.83 -4.12
CA GLY A 27 -21.79 -3.73 -4.71
C GLY A 27 -20.56 -3.02 -5.27
N GLU A 28 -20.44 -1.70 -5.08
CA GLU A 28 -19.32 -0.91 -5.57
C GLU A 28 -18.08 -1.09 -4.70
N ARG A 29 -16.92 -1.03 -5.33
CA ARG A 29 -15.59 -1.13 -4.72
C ARG A 29 -14.89 0.20 -4.89
N CYS A 30 -14.14 0.58 -3.87
CA CYS A 30 -13.35 1.80 -3.85
C CYS A 30 -11.86 1.45 -3.81
N MET A 31 -11.07 2.06 -4.70
CA MET A 31 -9.62 1.94 -4.71
C MET A 31 -8.96 3.30 -4.88
N PHE A 32 -8.03 3.64 -4.00
CA PHE A 32 -7.19 4.82 -4.19
C PHE A 32 -6.07 4.53 -5.19
N LEU A 33 -5.88 5.44 -6.15
CA LEU A 33 -4.64 5.58 -6.89
C LEU A 33 -3.86 6.74 -6.27
N ALA A 34 -2.70 6.42 -5.69
CA ALA A 34 -1.89 7.37 -4.95
C ALA A 34 -0.50 7.53 -5.56
N ARG A 35 0.05 8.75 -5.47
CA ARG A 35 1.48 9.00 -5.69
C ARG A 35 2.21 8.76 -4.37
N VAL A 36 3.16 7.84 -4.38
CA VAL A 36 3.86 7.40 -3.18
C VAL A 36 5.36 7.66 -3.32
N LEU A 37 5.95 8.31 -2.31
CA LEU A 37 7.39 8.49 -2.18
C LEU A 37 8.03 7.20 -1.63
N ILE A 38 8.32 6.26 -2.54
CA ILE A 38 8.86 4.93 -2.20
C ILE A 38 10.31 5.00 -1.70
N GLY A 39 11.12 5.90 -2.27
CA GLY A 39 12.51 6.10 -1.86
C GLY A 39 13.37 4.82 -1.93
N LYS A 40 14.27 4.64 -0.95
CA LYS A 40 15.08 3.43 -0.81
C LYS A 40 14.26 2.31 -0.16
N THR A 41 14.23 1.15 -0.80
CA THR A 41 13.45 0.01 -0.33
C THR A 41 14.33 -1.11 0.22
N THR A 42 13.83 -1.84 1.21
CA THR A 42 14.42 -3.13 1.63
C THR A 42 13.32 -4.18 1.81
N LYS A 43 13.70 -5.46 1.88
CA LYS A 43 12.74 -6.54 2.13
C LYS A 43 12.10 -6.34 3.51
N GLY A 44 10.77 -6.38 3.55
CA GLY A 44 10.01 -6.26 4.80
C GLY A 44 9.86 -7.59 5.53
N ASP A 45 9.61 -7.49 6.84
CA ASP A 45 9.15 -8.60 7.67
C ASP A 45 8.07 -8.15 8.67
N SER A 46 7.36 -9.12 9.24
CA SER A 46 6.19 -8.88 10.09
C SER A 46 6.50 -8.25 11.45
N SER A 47 7.75 -8.27 11.91
CA SER A 47 8.20 -7.66 13.16
C SER A 47 8.49 -6.17 13.04
N MET A 48 8.67 -5.66 11.82
CA MET A 48 9.03 -4.26 11.56
C MET A 48 7.88 -3.30 11.84
N LYS A 49 7.98 -2.51 12.91
CA LYS A 49 6.98 -1.48 13.29
C LYS A 49 7.26 -0.09 12.72
N THR A 50 8.48 0.14 12.26
CA THR A 50 8.94 1.41 11.70
C THR A 50 9.85 1.12 10.51
N ARG A 51 10.18 2.14 9.72
CA ARG A 51 11.10 1.98 8.58
C ARG A 51 12.48 1.49 9.06
N PRO A 52 13.12 0.55 8.35
CA PRO A 52 14.51 0.17 8.63
C PRO A 52 15.48 1.34 8.47
N VAL A 53 16.58 1.33 9.24
CA VAL A 53 17.59 2.39 9.18
C VAL A 53 18.19 2.46 7.77
N GLY A 54 18.19 3.66 7.17
CA GLY A 54 18.73 3.90 5.83
C GLY A 54 17.78 3.58 4.67
N PHE A 55 16.55 3.14 4.98
CA PHE A 55 15.50 2.86 4.01
C PHE A 55 14.23 3.67 4.31
N ASP A 56 13.45 3.95 3.28
CA ASP A 56 12.24 4.76 3.33
C ASP A 56 10.97 3.91 3.36
N THR A 57 11.01 2.73 2.73
CA THR A 57 9.89 1.78 2.66
C THR A 57 10.40 0.34 2.74
N THR A 58 9.48 -0.58 3.04
CA THR A 58 9.71 -2.01 2.86
C THR A 58 8.91 -2.56 1.69
N THR A 59 9.35 -3.68 1.14
CA THR A 59 8.74 -4.29 -0.05
C THR A 59 8.73 -5.83 0.04
N ASP A 60 7.86 -6.45 -0.74
CA ASP A 60 7.92 -7.88 -1.07
C ASP A 60 9.01 -8.20 -2.11
N GLY A 61 9.62 -7.18 -2.71
CA GLY A 61 10.57 -7.29 -3.81
C GLY A 61 9.91 -7.34 -5.19
N ASN A 62 8.60 -7.08 -5.28
CA ASN A 62 7.85 -7.14 -6.52
C ASN A 62 6.85 -5.97 -6.61
N HIS A 63 5.63 -6.15 -6.11
CA HIS A 63 4.52 -5.22 -6.35
C HIS A 63 3.89 -4.66 -5.08
N ILE A 64 4.47 -4.89 -3.89
CA ILE A 64 3.99 -4.36 -2.62
C ILE A 64 5.02 -3.41 -2.04
N PHE A 65 4.55 -2.26 -1.56
CA PHE A 65 5.37 -1.25 -0.87
C PHE A 65 4.66 -0.82 0.41
N VAL A 66 5.39 -0.77 1.51
CA VAL A 66 4.87 -0.35 2.82
C VAL A 66 5.53 0.96 3.22
N THR A 67 4.71 1.99 3.43
CA THR A 67 5.16 3.28 3.97
C THR A 67 4.94 3.35 5.47
N TYR A 68 5.71 4.21 6.14
CA TYR A 68 5.71 4.34 7.60
C TYR A 68 5.40 5.76 8.08
N HIS A 69 5.09 6.67 7.15
CA HIS A 69 4.77 8.06 7.45
C HIS A 69 3.66 8.56 6.50
N ASP A 70 2.67 9.25 7.04
CA ASP A 70 1.45 9.65 6.30
C ASP A 70 1.76 10.58 5.12
N ALA A 71 2.70 11.51 5.31
CA ALA A 71 3.16 12.41 4.24
C ALA A 71 3.90 11.73 3.08
N GLN A 72 4.16 10.41 3.11
CA GLN A 72 4.75 9.68 1.99
C GLN A 72 3.76 9.39 0.85
N ALA A 73 2.45 9.56 1.07
CA ALA A 73 1.44 9.26 0.08
C ALA A 73 0.51 10.45 -0.15
N PHE A 74 0.27 10.75 -1.42
CA PHE A 74 -0.76 11.69 -1.87
C PHE A 74 -1.83 10.91 -2.62
N ALA A 75 -3.04 10.83 -2.05
CA ALA A 75 -4.18 10.21 -2.69
C ALA A 75 -4.65 11.10 -3.86
N GLU A 76 -4.33 10.68 -5.09
CA GLU A 76 -4.58 11.50 -6.28
C GLU A 76 -5.97 11.25 -6.86
N TYR A 77 -6.41 9.99 -6.89
CA TYR A 77 -7.73 9.61 -7.36
C TYR A 77 -8.39 8.58 -6.45
N LEU A 78 -9.72 8.65 -6.36
CA LEU A 78 -10.56 7.57 -5.85
C LEU A 78 -11.30 6.95 -7.04
N ILE A 79 -11.03 5.67 -7.29
CA ILE A 79 -11.64 4.89 -8.37
C ILE A 79 -12.77 4.06 -7.78
N THR A 80 -13.97 4.22 -8.33
CA THR A 80 -15.15 3.41 -8.00
C THR A 80 -15.48 2.48 -9.17
N TYR A 81 -15.61 1.18 -8.89
CA TYR A 81 -15.89 0.13 -9.89
C TYR A 81 -16.65 -1.04 -9.26
N LYS A 82 -16.97 -2.11 -10.01
CA LYS A 82 -17.62 -3.33 -9.49
C LYS A 82 -16.77 -4.55 -9.76
#